data_AF-G0LJP2-F1
#
_entry.id   AF-G0LJP2-F1
#
_cell.length_a   1.000
_cell.length_b   1.000
_cell.length_c   1.000
_cell.angle_alpha   90.00
_cell.angle_beta   90.00
_cell.angle_gamma   90.00
#
_symmetry.space_group_name_H-M   'P 1'
#
loop_
_entity.id
_entity.type
_entity.pdbx_description
1 polymer ?
#
loop_
_entity_poly.entity_id
_entity_poly.type
_entity_poly.pdbx_seq_one_letter_code
_entity_poly.pdbx_strand_id
1 'polypeptide(L)' 'MVSDKERLEEALRWLKEVKRLKQDKERLYSNSFLQGYKQYIIPHKYHDMEGVSEDEVDKIIQRYERDLEDLETGNFQK' A
#
# COMPACT_ATOMS: atom_id res chain seq x y z
N MET A 1 16.31 2.78 16.33
CA MET A 1 15.18 3.66 15.95
C MET A 1 15.08 3.60 14.44
N VAL A 2 13.95 3.13 13.90
CA VAL A 2 13.71 3.14 12.44
C VAL A 2 13.45 4.60 12.05
N SER A 3 14.13 5.09 11.02
CA SER A 3 13.95 6.46 10.53
C SER A 3 12.55 6.64 9.92
N ASP A 4 12.03 7.86 9.95
CA ASP A 4 10.70 8.15 9.37
C ASP A 4 10.68 7.86 7.86
N LYS A 5 11.82 7.99 7.18
CA LYS A 5 12.02 7.56 5.79
C LYS A 5 11.77 6.07 5.60
N GLU A 6 12.45 5.23 6.37
CA GLU A 6 12.30 3.76 6.28
C GLU A 6 10.85 3.32 6.55
N ARG A 7 10.15 4.00 7.47
CA ARG A 7 8.73 3.73 7.75
C ARG A 7 7.83 4.05 6.55
N LEU A 8 8.09 5.17 5.87
CA LEU A 8 7.33 5.57 4.68
C LEU A 8 7.61 4.68 3.48
N GLU A 9 8.86 4.30 3.26
CA GLU A 9 9.24 3.34 2.22
C GLU A 9 8.59 1.97 2.44
N GLU A 10 8.59 1.48 3.68
CA GLU A 10 7.90 0.23 4.04
C GLU A 10 6.39 0.37 3.83
N ALA A 11 5.80 1.50 4.19
CA ALA A 11 4.39 1.75 3.96
C ALA A 11 4.03 1.76 2.47
N LEU A 12 4.81 2.47 1.66
CA LEU A 12 4.65 2.52 0.21
C LEU A 12 4.76 1.14 -0.43
N ARG A 13 5.73 0.32 0.01
CA ARG A 13 5.88 -1.05 -0.48
C ARG A 13 4.59 -1.86 -0.28
N TRP A 14 4.01 -1.79 0.90
CA TRP A 14 2.79 -2.54 1.21
C TRP A 14 1.55 -1.98 0.52
N LEU A 15 1.44 -0.65 0.38
CA LEU A 15 0.35 -0.03 -0.38
C LEU A 15 0.38 -0.42 -1.87
N LYS A 16 1.58 -0.45 -2.47
CA LYS A 16 1.78 -0.94 -3.85
C LYS A 16 1.39 -2.41 -3.98
N GLU A 17 1.73 -3.24 -2.99
CA GLU A 17 1.33 -4.65 -2.97
C GLU A 17 -0.19 -4.81 -2.83
N VAL A 18 -0.86 -4.01 -2.00
CA VAL A 18 -2.33 -3.98 -1.90
C VAL A 18 -2.96 -3.62 -3.24
N LYS A 19 -2.44 -2.60 -3.94
CA LYS A 19 -2.91 -2.20 -5.27
C LYS A 19 -2.73 -3.34 -6.27
N ARG A 20 -1.54 -3.96 -6.33
CA ARG A 20 -1.23 -5.11 -7.18
C ARG A 20 -2.25 -6.23 -6.99
N LEU A 21 -2.55 -6.59 -5.74
CA LEU A 21 -3.49 -7.66 -5.41
C LEU A 21 -4.96 -7.31 -5.73
N LYS A 22 -5.32 -6.02 -5.75
CA LYS A 22 -6.64 -5.55 -6.20
C LYS A 22 -6.78 -5.60 -7.71
N GLN A 23 -5.72 -5.28 -8.46
CA GLN A 23 -5.68 -5.44 -9.92
C GLN A 23 -5.70 -6.91 -10.33
N ASP A 24 -4.95 -7.76 -9.61
CA ASP A 24 -4.89 -9.20 -9.87
C ASP A 24 -6.14 -9.98 -9.44
N LYS A 25 -7.15 -9.32 -8.82
CA LYS A 25 -8.41 -9.98 -8.41
C LYS A 25 -9.14 -10.62 -9.58
N GLU A 26 -8.98 -10.10 -10.79
CA GLU A 26 -9.55 -10.68 -12.01
C GLU A 26 -8.75 -11.90 -12.53
N ARG A 27 -7.46 -12.03 -12.20
CA ARG A 27 -6.56 -13.07 -12.75
C ARG A 27 -6.19 -14.20 -11.79
N LEU A 28 -5.94 -13.91 -10.51
CA LEU A 28 -5.35 -14.84 -9.54
C LEU A 28 -6.34 -15.39 -8.50
N TYR A 29 -7.45 -14.68 -8.26
CA TYR A 29 -8.38 -14.97 -7.16
C TYR A 29 -9.78 -15.44 -7.60
N SER A 30 -9.89 -15.96 -8.82
CA SER A 30 -11.05 -16.74 -9.28
C SER A 30 -11.21 -18.05 -8.49
N ASN A 31 -10.15 -18.52 -7.82
CA ASN A 31 -10.17 -19.65 -6.91
C ASN A 31 -10.32 -19.19 -5.45
N SER A 32 -11.41 -19.59 -4.79
CA SER A 32 -11.73 -19.26 -3.39
C SER A 32 -10.66 -19.70 -2.39
N PHE A 33 -9.88 -20.75 -2.69
CA PHE A 33 -8.77 -21.19 -1.83
C PHE A 33 -7.61 -20.18 -1.80
N LEU A 34 -7.35 -19.47 -2.90
CA LEU A 34 -6.27 -18.49 -2.97
C LEU A 34 -6.66 -17.16 -2.31
N GLN A 35 -7.97 -16.87 -2.19
CA GLN A 35 -8.44 -15.66 -1.50
C GLN A 35 -7.99 -15.60 -0.03
N GLY A 36 -7.94 -16.74 0.65
CA GLY A 36 -7.44 -16.83 2.02
C GLY A 36 -5.94 -16.52 2.15
N TYR A 37 -5.15 -16.80 1.11
CA TYR A 37 -3.70 -16.53 1.12
C TYR A 37 -3.36 -15.04 1.04
N LYS A 38 -4.26 -14.21 0.52
CA LYS A 38 -4.08 -12.75 0.46
C LYS A 38 -3.83 -12.14 1.86
N GLN A 39 -4.50 -12.67 2.87
CA GLN A 39 -4.39 -12.22 4.27
C GLN A 39 -3.03 -12.57 4.90
N TYR A 40 -2.31 -13.55 4.34
CA TYR A 40 -0.96 -13.94 4.78
C TYR A 40 0.15 -13.15 4.07
N ILE A 41 -0.14 -12.55 2.91
CA ILE A 41 0.83 -11.76 2.14
C ILE A 41 0.92 -10.34 2.72
N ILE A 42 -0.23 -9.74 3.03
CA ILE A 42 -0.31 -8.35 3.50
C ILE A 42 -0.29 -8.32 5.04
N PRO A 43 0.52 -7.45 5.69
CA PRO A 43 0.47 -7.25 7.13
C PRO A 43 -0.91 -6.83 7.62
N HIS A 44 -1.27 -7.24 8.83
CA HIS A 44 -2.60 -7.01 9.40
C HIS A 44 -3.01 -5.52 9.41
N LYS A 45 -2.05 -4.60 9.61
CA LYS A 45 -2.25 -3.14 9.55
C LYS A 45 -2.82 -2.60 8.21
N TYR A 46 -2.77 -3.37 7.13
CA TYR A 46 -3.32 -2.98 5.82
C TYR A 46 -4.51 -3.84 5.39
N HIS A 47 -5.03 -4.71 6.27
CA HIS A 47 -6.24 -5.49 5.97
C HIS A 47 -7.48 -4.61 5.85
N ASP A 48 -7.52 -3.47 6.55
CA ASP A 48 -8.62 -2.48 6.43
C ASP A 48 -8.72 -1.88 5.02
N MET A 49 -7.65 -1.98 4.21
CA MET A 49 -7.64 -1.55 2.82
C MET A 49 -8.46 -2.47 1.90
N GLU A 50 -9.01 -3.59 2.39
CA GLU A 50 -9.88 -4.45 1.58
C GLU A 50 -11.14 -3.75 1.08
N GLY A 51 -11.74 -2.89 1.92
CA GLY A 51 -12.93 -2.10 1.60
C GLY A 51 -12.67 -0.83 0.78
N VAL A 52 -11.40 -0.43 0.65
CA VAL A 52 -10.99 0.77 -0.08
C VAL A 52 -10.91 0.49 -1.58
N SER A 53 -11.39 1.38 -2.45
CA SER A 53 -11.31 1.19 -3.90
C SER A 53 -9.86 1.25 -4.41
N GLU A 54 -9.59 0.70 -5.60
CA GLU A 54 -8.24 0.78 -6.21
C GLU A 54 -7.80 2.24 -6.40
N ASP A 55 -8.70 3.10 -6.88
CA ASP A 55 -8.45 4.52 -7.10
C ASP A 55 -8.11 5.27 -5.80
N GLU A 56 -8.76 4.91 -4.69
CA GLU A 56 -8.46 5.47 -3.38
C GLU A 56 -7.10 4.99 -2.86
N VAL A 57 -6.76 3.71 -3.07
CA VAL A 57 -5.41 3.21 -2.75
C VAL A 57 -4.36 3.96 -3.56
N ASP A 58 -4.62 4.25 -4.84
CA ASP A 58 -3.71 5.02 -5.68
C ASP A 58 -3.50 6.45 -5.16
N LYS A 59 -4.57 7.14 -4.75
CA LYS A 59 -4.47 8.47 -4.11
C LYS A 59 -3.64 8.44 -2.83
N ILE A 60 -3.79 7.39 -2.02
CA ILE A 60 -2.99 7.21 -0.81
C ILE A 60 -1.52 7.01 -1.17
N ILE A 61 -1.20 6.18 -2.17
CA ILE A 61 0.18 5.98 -2.65
C ILE A 61 0.79 7.31 -3.09
N GLN A 62 0.09 8.08 -3.93
CA GLN A 62 0.58 9.37 -4.42
C GLN A 62 0.88 10.36 -3.29
N ARG A 63 0.05 10.37 -2.24
CA ARG A 63 0.30 11.18 -1.05
C ARG A 63 1.58 10.75 -0.33
N TYR A 64 1.76 9.45 -0.09
CA TYR A 64 2.95 8.93 0.58
C TYR A 64 4.23 9.14 -0.25
N GLU A 65 4.15 9.06 -1.58
CA GLU A 65 5.28 9.37 -2.46
C GLU A 65 5.68 10.84 -2.36
N ARG A 66 4.70 11.75 -2.27
CA ARG A 66 4.95 13.17 -2.01
C ARG A 66 5.53 13.41 -0.62
N ASP A 67 4.99 12.78 0.42
CA ASP A 67 5.51 12.91 1.78
C ASP A 67 6.97 12.41 1.88
N LEU A 68 7.33 11.37 1.10
CA LEU A 68 8.71 10.89 0.98
C LEU A 68 9.60 11.89 0.25
N GLU A 69 9.13 12.47 -0.86
CA GLU A 69 9.85 13.51 -1.62
C GLU A 69 10.07 14.77 -0.77
N ASP A 70 9.06 15.19 0.00
CA ASP A 70 9.13 16.33 0.91
C ASP A 70 10.16 16.09 2.04
N LEU A 71 10.24 14.86 2.55
CA LEU A 71 11.27 14.44 3.52
C LEU A 71 12.68 14.44 2.94
N GLU A 72 12.84 13.97 1.70
CA GLU A 72 14.14 13.94 1.02
C GLU A 72 14.63 15.33 0.63
N THR A 73 13.72 16.22 0.24
CA THR A 73 14.03 17.59 -0.18
C THR A 73 14.04 18.59 0.97
N GLY A 74 13.55 18.20 2.15
CA GLY A 74 13.37 19.09 3.31
C GLY A 74 12.27 20.14 3.12
N ASN A 75 11.47 20.03 2.04
CA ASN A 75 10.39 20.93 1.71
C ASN A 75 9.05 20.35 2.18
N PHE A 76 8.82 20.30 3.50
CA PHE A 76 7.44 20.18 3.97
C PHE A 76 6.71 21.46 3.57
N GLN A 77 5.94 21.42 2.48
CA GLN A 77 5.14 22.58 2.07
C GLN A 77 4.18 22.95 3.22
N LYS A 78 4.32 24.19 3.71
CA LYS A 78 3.47 24.80 4.74
C LYS A 78 2.02 24.93 4.28
#